data_AF-A0A8T5UYC1-F1
#
_entry.id   AF-A0A8T5UYC1-F1
#
_cell.length_a   1.000
_cell.length_b   1.000
_cell.length_c   1.000
_cell.angle_alpha   90.00
_cell.angle_beta   90.00
_cell.angle_gamma   90.00
#
_symmetry.space_group_name_H-M   'P 1'
#
loop_
_entity.id
_entity.type
_entity.pdbx_description
1 polymer ?
#
loop_
_entity_poly.entity_id
_entity_poly.type
_entity_poly.pdbx_seq_one_letter_code
_entity_poly.pdbx_strand_id
1 'polypeptide(L)'
;MKRYSTLSAIIGGIFLVGFLLFILPANIPGSGILVFLIYIVGGFTATYLSKTNKAIFGFYEGLAGSIFGYLPVILIFRSVTSIVIILMIINPILGFLGGYIAKSLRLHLNTENNQDSNN
;
A
#
# COMPACT_ATOMS: atom_id res chain seq x y z
N MET A 1 10.18 16.58 14.58
CA MET A 1 9.56 16.16 13.29
C MET A 1 8.07 15.97 13.47
N LYS A 2 7.22 16.76 12.80
CA LYS A 2 5.75 16.62 12.91
C LYS A 2 5.33 15.20 12.50
N ARG A 3 4.54 14.53 13.35
CA ARG A 3 3.87 13.27 12.99
C ARG A 3 2.94 13.59 11.83
N TYR A 4 3.13 12.96 10.68
CA TYR A 4 2.08 12.99 9.65
C TYR A 4 0.84 12.35 10.26
N SER A 5 -0.32 12.96 10.08
CA SER A 5 -1.57 12.35 10.50
C SER A 5 -1.66 11.00 9.77
N THR A 6 -1.91 9.92 10.49
CA THR A 6 -2.06 8.57 9.92
C THR A 6 -2.94 8.57 8.67
N LEU A 7 -4.01 9.37 8.71
CA LEU A 7 -4.92 9.56 7.58
C LEU A 7 -4.22 10.13 6.35
N SER A 8 -3.40 11.16 6.51
CA SER A 8 -2.62 11.77 5.40
C SER A 8 -1.61 10.80 4.79
N ALA A 9 -1.06 9.89 5.59
CA ALA A 9 -0.15 8.85 5.09
C ALA A 9 -0.89 7.80 4.25
N ILE A 10 -2.07 7.38 4.69
CA ILE A 10 -2.94 6.48 3.92
C ILE A 10 -3.37 7.13 2.61
N ILE A 11 -3.85 8.38 2.66
CA ILE A 11 -4.23 9.14 1.47
C ILE A 11 -3.05 9.23 0.50
N GLY A 12 -1.85 9.56 0.99
CA GLY A 12 -0.63 9.58 0.16
C GLY A 12 -0.31 8.24 -0.49
N GLY A 13 -0.48 7.13 0.24
CA GLY A 13 -0.32 5.78 -0.31
C GLY A 13 -1.30 5.50 -1.45
N ILE A 14 -2.58 5.80 -1.25
CA ILE A 14 -3.63 5.62 -2.27
C ILE A 14 -3.33 6.44 -3.52
N PHE A 15 -2.95 7.72 -3.35
CA PHE A 15 -2.59 8.59 -4.48
C PHE A 15 -1.38 8.05 -5.25
N LEU A 16 -0.37 7.55 -4.54
CA LEU A 16 0.81 6.95 -5.18
C LEU A 16 0.43 5.70 -5.99
N VAL A 17 -0.37 4.81 -5.41
CA VAL A 17 -0.87 3.61 -6.09
C VAL A 17 -1.67 3.98 -7.33
N GLY A 18 -2.62 4.91 -7.21
CA GLY A 18 -3.42 5.39 -8.33
C GLY A 18 -2.57 6.01 -9.44
N PHE A 19 -1.58 6.82 -9.08
CA PHE A 19 -0.64 7.41 -10.04
C PHE A 19 0.21 6.34 -10.75
N LEU A 20 0.76 5.38 -10.01
CA LEU A 20 1.56 4.29 -10.56
C LEU A 20 0.76 3.38 -11.50
N LEU A 21 -0.51 3.09 -11.17
CA LEU A 21 -1.40 2.33 -12.03
C LEU A 21 -1.79 3.12 -13.28
N PHE A 22 -1.98 4.44 -13.17
CA PHE A 22 -2.33 5.31 -14.30
C PHE A 22 -1.22 5.37 -15.35
N ILE A 23 0.04 5.41 -14.93
CA ILE A 23 1.19 5.46 -15.86
C ILE A 23 1.59 4.08 -16.38
N LEU A 24 1.06 2.98 -15.82
CA LEU A 24 1.43 1.63 -16.21
C LEU A 24 0.80 1.28 -17.57
N PRO A 25 1.60 0.99 -18.61
CA PRO A 25 1.05 0.67 -19.93
C PRO A 25 0.35 -0.70 -19.91
N ALA A 26 -0.89 -0.76 -20.39
CA ALA A 26 -1.73 -1.95 -20.33
C ALA A 26 -1.18 -3.16 -21.11
N ASN A 27 -0.30 -2.94 -22.08
CA ASN A 27 0.14 -3.94 -23.06
C ASN A 27 1.53 -4.56 -22.77
N ILE A 28 2.09 -4.37 -21.58
CA ILE A 28 3.41 -4.93 -21.24
C ILE A 28 3.26 -6.38 -20.74
N PRO A 29 4.02 -7.35 -21.29
CA PRO A 29 4.12 -8.69 -20.73
C PRO A 29 4.58 -8.65 -19.27
N GLY A 30 3.80 -9.22 -18.35
CA GLY A 30 4.09 -9.19 -16.92
C GLY A 30 3.49 -8.00 -16.15
N SER A 31 2.66 -7.18 -16.78
CA SER A 31 1.95 -6.06 -16.12
C SER A 31 1.18 -6.48 -14.86
N GLY A 32 0.65 -7.70 -14.80
CA GLY A 32 -0.01 -8.24 -13.60
C GLY A 32 0.90 -8.34 -12.37
N ILE A 33 2.17 -8.71 -12.56
CA ILE A 33 3.15 -8.77 -11.46
C ILE A 33 3.49 -7.36 -10.97
N LEU A 34 3.64 -6.41 -11.90
CA LEU A 34 3.84 -5.00 -11.57
C LEU A 34 2.67 -4.43 -10.76
N VAL A 35 1.43 -4.78 -11.10
CA VAL A 35 0.24 -4.37 -10.33
C VAL A 35 0.34 -4.84 -8.88
N PHE A 36 0.75 -6.09 -8.64
CA PHE A 36 0.95 -6.59 -7.27
C PHE A 36 2.04 -5.82 -6.51
N LEU A 37 3.16 -5.53 -7.16
CA LEU A 37 4.25 -4.76 -6.56
C LEU A 37 3.81 -3.33 -6.22
N ILE A 38 3.00 -2.69 -7.07
CA ILE A 38 2.48 -1.35 -6.82
C ILE A 38 1.65 -1.31 -5.53
N TYR A 39 0.78 -2.29 -5.29
CA TYR A 39 -0.01 -2.35 -4.06
C TYR A 39 0.86 -2.57 -2.81
N ILE A 40 1.91 -3.40 -2.91
CA ILE A 40 2.89 -3.56 -1.83
C ILE A 40 3.60 -2.23 -1.54
N VAL A 41 4.00 -1.48 -2.58
CA VAL A 41 4.63 -0.16 -2.44
C VAL A 41 3.67 0.85 -1.83
N GLY A 42 2.38 0.81 -2.15
CA GLY A 42 1.33 1.61 -1.52
C GLY A 42 1.26 1.41 -0.02
N GLY A 43 1.10 0.15 0.41
CA GLY A 43 1.04 -0.20 1.83
C GLY A 43 2.33 0.08 2.60
N PHE A 44 3.49 -0.10 1.94
CA PHE A 44 4.80 0.32 2.46
C PHE A 44 4.82 1.83 2.70
N THR A 45 4.43 2.62 1.70
CA THR A 45 4.46 4.08 1.75
C THR A 45 3.54 4.61 2.84
N ALA A 46 2.31 4.12 2.92
CA ALA A 46 1.38 4.52 3.97
C ALA A 46 1.91 4.22 5.38
N THR A 47 2.48 3.03 5.58
CA THR A 47 3.03 2.64 6.88
C THR A 47 4.29 3.43 7.22
N TYR A 48 5.18 3.62 6.26
CA TYR A 48 6.42 4.37 6.42
C TYR A 48 6.12 5.85 6.74
N LEU A 49 5.24 6.51 5.99
CA LEU A 49 4.88 7.90 6.21
C LEU A 49 4.11 8.12 7.52
N SER A 50 3.31 7.15 7.97
CA SER A 50 2.56 7.27 9.23
C SER A 50 3.46 7.42 10.47
N LYS A 51 4.75 7.10 10.37
CA LYS A 51 5.72 7.10 11.49
C LYS A 51 5.28 6.26 12.69
N THR A 52 4.37 5.31 12.48
CA THR A 52 3.96 4.31 13.47
C THR A 52 4.59 2.96 13.15
N ASN A 53 4.88 2.15 14.18
CA ASN A 53 5.44 0.80 14.00
C ASN A 53 4.36 -0.27 13.78
N LYS A 54 3.22 0.11 13.20
CA LYS A 54 2.08 -0.80 13.00
C LYS A 54 1.87 -1.06 11.51
N ALA A 55 2.11 -2.30 11.09
CA ALA A 55 1.87 -2.76 9.71
C ALA A 55 0.39 -2.65 9.29
N ILE A 56 -0.53 -2.53 10.25
CA ILE A 56 -1.96 -2.40 10.02
C ILE A 56 -2.35 -1.17 9.18
N PHE A 57 -1.50 -0.15 9.10
CA PHE A 57 -1.77 1.02 8.26
C PHE A 57 -1.64 0.70 6.77
N GLY A 58 -0.76 -0.22 6.38
CA GLY A 58 -0.71 -0.74 5.03
C GLY A 58 -1.96 -1.56 4.69
N PHE A 59 -2.50 -2.31 5.66
CA PHE A 59 -3.77 -3.00 5.48
C PHE A 59 -4.94 -2.03 5.29
N TYR A 60 -5.01 -0.95 6.08
CA TYR A 60 -6.04 0.08 5.91
C TYR A 60 -5.93 0.83 4.59
N GLU A 61 -4.72 1.08 4.10
CA GLU A 61 -4.48 1.60 2.76
C GLU A 61 -5.04 0.65 1.69
N GLY A 62 -4.68 -0.63 1.74
CA GLY A 62 -5.20 -1.62 0.80
C GLY A 62 -6.71 -1.82 0.88
N LEU A 63 -7.31 -1.78 2.07
CA LEU A 63 -8.78 -1.79 2.25
C LEU A 63 -9.45 -0.56 1.65
N ALA A 64 -8.93 0.63 1.95
CA ALA A 64 -9.46 1.87 1.42
C ALA A 64 -9.33 1.90 -0.11
N GLY A 65 -8.16 1.53 -0.65
CA GLY A 65 -7.94 1.39 -2.08
C GLY A 65 -8.91 0.39 -2.72
N SER A 66 -9.21 -0.72 -2.05
CA SER A 66 -10.20 -1.69 -2.53
C SER A 66 -11.62 -1.16 -2.56
N ILE A 67 -12.06 -0.51 -1.47
CA ILE A 67 -13.41 0.03 -1.35
C ILE A 67 -13.60 1.20 -2.31
N PHE A 68 -12.68 2.16 -2.34
CA PHE A 68 -12.83 3.35 -3.18
C PHE A 68 -12.47 3.10 -4.66
N GLY A 69 -11.59 2.14 -4.93
CA GLY A 69 -11.17 1.80 -6.29
C GLY A 69 -12.10 0.81 -6.99
N TYR A 70 -12.40 -0.33 -6.35
CA TYR A 70 -13.13 -1.43 -7.02
C TYR A 70 -14.63 -1.41 -6.76
N LEU A 71 -15.10 -1.00 -5.58
CA LEU A 71 -16.53 -1.03 -5.27
C LEU A 71 -17.36 -0.19 -6.25
N PRO A 72 -16.97 1.04 -6.65
CA PRO A 72 -17.71 1.80 -7.65
C PRO A 72 -17.75 1.09 -9.00
N VAL A 73 -16.63 0.48 -9.43
CA VAL A 73 -16.54 -0.28 -10.67
C VAL A 73 -17.51 -1.47 -10.63
N ILE A 74 -17.57 -2.17 -9.49
CA ILE A 74 -18.47 -3.31 -9.30
C ILE A 74 -19.94 -2.90 -9.38
N LEU A 75 -20.29 -1.77 -8.77
CA LEU A 75 -21.68 -1.28 -8.71
C LEU A 75 -22.14 -0.69 -10.05
N ILE A 76 -21.26 -0.01 -10.78
CA ILE A 76 -21.57 0.65 -12.06
C ILE A 76 -21.58 -0.36 -13.21
N PHE A 77 -20.54 -1.20 -13.29
CA PHE A 77 -20.38 -2.17 -14.36
C PHE A 77 -20.85 -3.54 -13.89
N ARG A 78 -22.15 -3.82 -14.02
CA ARG A 78 -22.76 -5.11 -13.62
C ARG A 78 -22.06 -6.35 -14.19
N SER A 79 -21.31 -6.22 -15.29
CA SER A 79 -20.48 -7.27 -15.88
C SER A 79 -19.09 -7.36 -15.24
N VAL A 80 -19.04 -7.43 -13.91
CA VAL A 80 -17.78 -7.54 -13.17
C VAL A 80 -17.18 -8.92 -13.40
N THR A 81 -15.92 -8.96 -13.83
CA THR A 81 -15.15 -10.20 -13.93
C THR A 81 -14.72 -10.68 -12.54
N SER A 82 -14.67 -12.01 -12.33
CA SER A 82 -14.20 -12.63 -11.08
C SER A 82 -12.83 -12.10 -10.62
N ILE A 83 -12.01 -11.63 -11.57
CA ILE A 83 -10.70 -11.02 -11.36
C ILE A 83 -10.79 -9.76 -10.47
N VAL A 84 -11.76 -8.88 -10.68
CA VAL A 84 -11.91 -7.64 -9.90
C VAL A 84 -12.25 -7.95 -8.44
N ILE A 85 -13.12 -8.95 -8.21
CA ILE A 85 -13.49 -9.40 -6.86
C ILE A 85 -12.27 -10.01 -6.16
N ILE A 86 -11.48 -10.83 -6.87
CA ILE A 86 -10.25 -11.41 -6.33
C ILE A 86 -9.26 -10.29 -5.95
N LEU A 87 -9.07 -9.29 -6.81
CA LEU A 87 -8.20 -8.15 -6.52
C LEU A 87 -8.69 -7.34 -5.31
N MET A 88 -10.00 -7.16 -5.16
CA MET A 88 -10.59 -6.46 -4.02
C MET A 88 -10.23 -7.14 -2.68
N ILE A 89 -10.18 -8.47 -2.65
CA ILE A 89 -9.84 -9.28 -1.47
C ILE A 89 -8.32 -9.36 -1.24
N ILE A 90 -7.54 -9.51 -2.31
CA ILE A 90 -6.08 -9.68 -2.21
C ILE A 90 -5.38 -8.36 -1.86
N ASN A 91 -5.87 -7.22 -2.35
CA ASN A 91 -5.20 -5.94 -2.20
C ASN A 91 -4.92 -5.53 -0.72
N PRO A 92 -5.85 -5.68 0.24
CA PRO A 92 -5.55 -5.49 1.67
C PRO A 92 -4.38 -6.34 2.19
N ILE A 93 -4.25 -7.58 1.69
CA ILE A 93 -3.18 -8.50 2.08
C ILE A 93 -1.84 -8.00 1.54
N LEU A 94 -1.81 -7.50 0.30
CA LEU A 94 -0.63 -6.89 -0.31
C LEU A 94 -0.21 -5.60 0.40
N GLY A 95 -1.18 -4.75 0.73
CA GLY A 95 -0.94 -3.54 1.51
C GLY A 95 -0.36 -3.88 2.89
N PHE A 96 -0.86 -4.92 3.55
CA PHE A 96 -0.31 -5.42 4.81
C PHE A 96 1.13 -5.92 4.66
N LEU A 97 1.44 -6.67 3.60
CA LEU A 97 2.80 -7.12 3.27
C LEU A 97 3.75 -5.92 3.13
N GLY A 98 3.35 -4.89 2.38
CA GLY A 98 4.10 -3.64 2.26
C GLY A 98 4.32 -2.96 3.62
N GLY A 99 3.26 -2.89 4.43
CA GLY A 99 3.35 -2.33 5.78
C GLY A 99 4.27 -3.11 6.71
N TYR A 100 4.33 -4.43 6.58
CA TYR A 100 5.26 -5.27 7.33
C TYR A 100 6.71 -4.97 6.98
N ILE A 101 7.01 -4.82 5.67
CA ILE A 101 8.35 -4.43 5.19
C ILE A 101 8.76 -3.07 5.77
N ALA A 102 7.86 -2.08 5.73
CA ALA A 102 8.13 -0.74 6.28
C ALA A 102 8.41 -0.78 7.79
N LYS A 103 7.64 -1.59 8.54
CA LYS A 103 7.85 -1.80 9.97
C LYS A 103 9.22 -2.43 10.25
N SER A 104 9.56 -3.50 9.52
CA SER A 104 10.83 -4.22 9.69
C SER A 104 12.03 -3.32 9.41
N LEU A 105 11.98 -2.54 8.31
CA LEU A 105 13.04 -1.60 7.96
C LEU A 105 13.26 -0.55 9.06
N ARG A 106 12.19 0.01 9.63
CA ARG A 106 12.33 1.00 10.71
C ARG A 106 12.92 0.40 11.98
N LEU A 107 12.55 -0.84 12.34
CA LEU A 107 13.11 -1.51 13.51
C LEU A 107 14.62 -1.72 13.35
N HIS A 108 15.09 -2.08 12.14
CA HIS A 108 16.52 -2.21 11.84
C HIS A 108 17.22 -0.85 11.98
N LEU A 109 16.72 0.20 11.31
CA LEU A 109 17.32 1.54 11.37
C LEU A 109 17.37 2.12 12.79
N ASN A 110 16.36 1.86 13.63
CA ASN A 110 16.37 2.31 15.02
C ASN A 110 17.39 1.55 15.87
N THR A 111 17.65 0.27 15.56
CA THR A 111 18.65 -0.52 16.28
C THR A 111 20.06 -0.02 15.98
N GLU A 112 20.37 0.25 14.71
CA GLU A 112 21.67 0.80 14.28
C GLU A 112 21.95 2.16 14.94
N ASN A 113 21.00 3.09 14.89
CA ASN A 113 21.17 4.43 15.49
C ASN A 113 21.42 4.39 17.01
N ASN A 114 20.91 3.39 17.72
CA ASN A 114 21.14 3.24 19.17
C ASN A 114 22.48 2.57 19.50
N GLN A 115 23.10 1.86 18.55
CA GLN A 115 24.45 1.31 18.71
C GLN A 115 25.50 2.40 18.49
N ASP A 116 25.29 3.27 17.49
CA ASP A 116 26.20 4.38 17.21
C ASP A 116 26.20 5.48 18.28
N SER A 117 25.12 5.64 19.04
CA SER A 117 25.04 6.63 20.13
C SER A 117 25.72 6.21 21.43
N ASN A 118 26.12 4.93 21.56
CA ASN A 118 26.72 4.35 22.77
C ASN A 118 28.23 4.08 22.62
N ASN A 119 28.82 4.47 21.49
CA ASN A 119 30.27 4.48 21.23
C ASN A 119 30.80 5.91 21.22
#